data_AF-A0A0V1PUL5-F1
#
_entry.id   AF-A0A0V1PUL5-F1
#
_cell.length_a   1.000
_cell.length_b   1.000
_cell.length_c   1.000
_cell.angle_alpha   90.00
_cell.angle_beta   90.00
_cell.angle_gamma   90.00
#
_symmetry.space_group_name_H-M   'P 1'
#
loop_
_entity.id
_entity.type
_entity.pdbx_description
1 polymer ?
#
loop_
_entity_poly.entity_id
_entity_poly.type
_entity_poly.pdbx_seq_one_letter_code
_entity_poly.pdbx_strand_id
1 'polypeptide(L)'
;MSKKKDINQLVGNFISKMFRNLINARISTRVGSQLAKNAIGARINAAKVAPGVSFMRFNSSNFKLNTDSFVHKYKEEGPKFIKFTEEHEWVAFQRDDSVFVGITQYASEALGEATFVELPEVGETVEVGESIGSVESVKSASEIYSPVAGEIVAVNEELESRPQLINDDPMGNAWIAQIKLNEPAEVVETQESLLNETQYEELLDSN
;
A
#
# COMPACT_ATOMS: atom_id res chain seq x y z
N MET A 1 -18.61 -26.75 -21.07
CA MET A 1 -17.31 -26.60 -20.39
C MET A 1 -17.05 -25.12 -20.19
N SER A 2 -17.66 -24.49 -19.17
CA SER A 2 -17.35 -23.12 -18.72
C SER A 2 -18.16 -22.83 -17.45
N LYS A 3 -17.62 -23.22 -16.28
CA LYS A 3 -18.22 -22.90 -14.95
C LYS A 3 -17.19 -22.68 -13.85
N LYS A 4 -15.90 -22.51 -14.19
CA LYS A 4 -14.83 -22.31 -13.20
C LYS A 4 -14.23 -20.89 -13.17
N LYS A 5 -14.68 -19.96 -14.03
CA LYS A 5 -14.15 -18.58 -14.09
C LYS A 5 -14.89 -17.57 -13.20
N ASP A 6 -16.08 -17.89 -12.71
CA ASP A 6 -16.94 -16.88 -12.07
C ASP A 6 -16.83 -16.82 -10.54
N ILE A 7 -16.29 -17.86 -9.87
CA ILE A 7 -16.24 -17.90 -8.39
C ILE A 7 -15.19 -16.93 -7.85
N ASN A 8 -13.99 -16.88 -8.45
CA ASN A 8 -12.93 -15.99 -7.98
C ASN A 8 -13.32 -14.50 -8.15
N GLN A 9 -14.08 -14.19 -9.21
CA GLN A 9 -14.59 -12.83 -9.46
C GLN A 9 -15.78 -12.46 -8.55
N LEU A 10 -16.51 -13.44 -8.01
CA LEU A 10 -17.60 -13.25 -7.05
C LEU A 10 -17.11 -13.14 -5.60
N VAL A 11 -16.03 -13.84 -5.25
CA VAL A 11 -15.44 -13.81 -3.89
C VAL A 11 -14.65 -12.51 -3.69
N GLY A 12 -13.87 -12.06 -4.67
CA GLY A 12 -13.18 -10.75 -4.61
C GLY A 12 -14.15 -9.56 -4.50
N ASN A 13 -15.28 -9.63 -5.20
CA ASN A 13 -16.34 -8.63 -5.09
C ASN A 13 -17.04 -8.61 -3.71
N PHE A 14 -17.02 -9.71 -2.97
CA PHE A 14 -17.67 -9.81 -1.66
C PHE A 14 -16.77 -9.27 -0.54
N ILE A 15 -15.46 -9.50 -0.61
CA ILE A 15 -14.48 -9.01 0.38
C ILE A 15 -14.28 -7.49 0.25
N SER A 16 -14.17 -6.98 -0.97
CA SER A 16 -14.19 -5.53 -1.24
C SER A 16 -15.50 -4.88 -0.77
N LYS A 17 -16.63 -5.61 -0.76
CA LYS A 17 -17.92 -5.11 -0.24
C LYS A 17 -18.02 -5.17 1.29
N MET A 18 -17.32 -6.10 1.95
CA MET A 18 -17.20 -6.15 3.41
C MET A 18 -16.37 -4.96 3.94
N PHE A 19 -15.24 -4.64 3.28
CA PHE A 19 -14.49 -3.41 3.56
C PHE A 19 -15.31 -2.14 3.27
N ARG A 20 -15.99 -2.05 2.12
CA ARG A 20 -16.85 -0.89 1.76
C ARG A 20 -18.05 -0.66 2.70
N ASN A 21 -18.66 -1.71 3.24
CA ASN A 21 -19.83 -1.59 4.13
C ASN A 21 -19.47 -1.20 5.56
N LEU A 22 -18.28 -1.58 6.05
CA LEU A 22 -17.83 -1.23 7.40
C LEU A 22 -17.39 0.24 7.49
N ILE A 23 -16.92 0.84 6.39
CA ILE A 23 -16.39 2.21 6.32
C ILE A 23 -17.50 3.27 6.24
N ASN A 24 -18.56 3.03 5.46
CA ASN A 24 -19.67 3.97 5.29
C ASN A 24 -20.48 4.23 6.58
N ALA A 25 -20.38 3.36 7.59
CA ALA A 25 -21.07 3.52 8.86
C ALA A 25 -20.47 4.63 9.75
N ARG A 26 -19.26 5.14 9.46
CA ARG A 26 -18.52 6.03 10.39
C ARG A 26 -18.36 7.49 9.94
N ILE A 27 -18.70 7.84 8.71
CA ILE A 27 -18.51 9.21 8.17
C ILE A 27 -19.76 10.11 8.35
N SER A 28 -20.93 9.54 8.68
CA SER A 28 -22.17 10.29 8.83
C SER A 28 -22.35 10.95 10.21
N THR A 29 -21.39 11.76 10.68
CA THR A 29 -21.65 12.79 11.70
C THR A 29 -20.58 13.89 11.70
N ARG A 30 -20.64 14.82 10.75
CA ARG A 30 -20.38 16.25 11.04
C ARG A 30 -20.83 17.15 9.89
N VAL A 31 -22.00 17.75 10.07
CA VAL A 31 -22.43 18.94 9.33
C VAL A 31 -22.07 20.17 10.16
N GLY A 32 -21.47 21.17 9.50
CA GLY A 32 -21.65 22.58 9.82
C GLY A 32 -20.42 23.34 10.31
N SER A 33 -19.88 24.25 9.50
CA SER A 33 -20.15 25.71 9.65
C SER A 33 -19.35 26.54 8.64
N GLN A 34 -20.05 27.46 7.98
CA GLN A 34 -19.56 28.48 7.05
C GLN A 34 -18.68 29.53 7.74
N LEU A 35 -17.78 30.20 6.99
CA LEU A 35 -17.89 31.62 6.63
C LEU A 35 -16.60 32.18 6.01
N ALA A 36 -16.78 32.85 4.86
CA ALA A 36 -15.77 33.64 4.15
C ALA A 36 -15.50 35.01 4.81
N LYS A 37 -14.33 35.62 4.54
CA LYS A 37 -14.17 36.98 3.96
C LYS A 37 -12.72 37.52 3.99
N ASN A 38 -12.29 37.96 2.79
CA ASN A 38 -11.62 39.21 2.45
C ASN A 38 -10.18 39.56 2.90
N ALA A 39 -9.33 39.73 1.86
CA ALA A 39 -8.71 40.99 1.42
C ALA A 39 -7.21 41.28 1.68
N ILE A 40 -6.51 41.40 0.53
CA ILE A 40 -5.63 42.51 0.10
C ILE A 40 -4.27 42.70 0.79
N GLY A 41 -3.21 42.49 -0.01
CA GLY A 41 -2.09 43.44 -0.06
C GLY A 41 -0.71 42.86 0.22
N ALA A 42 0.03 42.47 -0.82
CA ALA A 42 1.48 42.57 -0.83
C ALA A 42 2.00 42.58 -2.28
N ARG A 43 2.54 43.72 -2.70
CA ARG A 43 3.37 43.84 -3.90
C ARG A 43 4.70 43.12 -3.63
N ILE A 44 5.08 42.19 -4.50
CA ILE A 44 6.45 41.66 -4.53
C ILE A 44 7.13 42.06 -5.84
N ASN A 45 8.31 42.66 -5.69
CA ASN A 45 9.19 43.11 -6.75
C ASN A 45 9.69 41.93 -7.59
N ALA A 46 9.78 42.17 -8.90
CA ALA A 46 10.39 41.26 -9.86
C ALA A 46 11.87 41.03 -9.53
N ALA A 47 12.19 39.81 -9.10
CA ALA A 47 13.55 39.27 -9.13
C ALA A 47 13.61 38.17 -10.19
N LYS A 48 14.61 38.32 -11.05
CA LYS A 48 14.94 37.55 -12.25
C LYS A 48 15.25 36.08 -11.86
N VAL A 49 14.44 35.13 -12.33
CA VAL A 49 14.68 33.67 -12.14
C VAL A 49 14.94 33.03 -13.50
N ALA A 50 16.03 32.25 -13.56
CA ALA A 50 16.53 31.56 -14.75
C ALA A 50 15.59 30.43 -15.23
N PRO A 51 15.64 30.04 -16.52
CA PRO A 51 14.84 28.93 -17.04
C PRO A 51 15.54 27.61 -16.73
N GLY A 52 14.98 26.83 -15.80
CA GLY A 52 15.57 25.54 -15.43
C GLY A 52 14.73 24.82 -14.38
N VAL A 53 13.79 24.02 -14.88
CA VAL A 53 13.15 22.87 -14.20
C VAL A 53 12.47 23.18 -12.86
N SER A 54 11.16 23.44 -12.95
CA SER A 54 10.24 23.29 -11.83
C SER A 54 10.27 21.83 -11.35
N PHE A 55 10.95 21.57 -10.24
CA PHE A 55 10.63 20.41 -9.42
C PHE A 55 9.34 20.75 -8.66
N MET A 56 8.18 20.42 -9.24
CA MET A 56 7.01 20.18 -8.42
C MET A 56 7.32 18.94 -7.57
N ARG A 57 7.85 19.16 -6.36
CA ARG A 57 7.67 18.18 -5.30
C ARG A 57 6.19 18.26 -4.91
N PHE A 58 5.36 17.41 -5.51
CA PHE A 58 4.10 17.02 -4.89
C PHE A 58 4.47 16.26 -3.64
N ASN A 59 4.43 16.95 -2.51
CA ASN A 59 4.60 16.34 -1.21
C ASN A 59 3.23 15.77 -0.82
N SER A 60 2.91 14.55 -1.26
CA SER A 60 1.78 13.83 -0.69
C SER A 60 2.06 13.61 0.80
N SER A 61 1.14 14.02 1.66
CA SER A 61 1.20 13.76 3.09
C SER A 61 0.84 12.33 3.48
N ASN A 62 0.35 11.52 2.52
CA ASN A 62 -0.28 10.24 2.81
C ASN A 62 0.69 9.05 2.73
N PHE A 63 1.82 9.20 2.05
CA PHE A 63 2.85 8.17 1.95
C PHE A 63 4.07 8.59 2.74
N LYS A 64 3.95 8.53 4.07
CA LYS A 64 5.10 8.73 4.96
C LYS A 64 6.02 7.52 4.86
N LEU A 65 6.79 7.46 3.78
CA LEU A 65 7.79 6.42 3.58
C LEU A 65 8.86 6.55 4.67
N ASN A 66 8.99 5.52 5.49
CA ASN A 66 10.06 5.45 6.45
C ASN A 66 11.37 5.14 5.72
N THR A 67 12.10 6.18 5.32
CA THR A 67 13.40 6.05 4.65
C THR A 67 14.46 5.37 5.53
N ASP A 68 14.22 5.29 6.83
CA ASP A 68 15.09 4.61 7.78
C ASP A 68 14.75 3.12 8.00
N SER A 69 13.66 2.64 7.41
CA SER A 69 13.20 1.25 7.51
C SER A 69 14.15 0.25 6.86
N PHE A 70 14.04 -1.00 7.29
CA PHE A 70 14.76 -2.12 6.67
C PHE A 70 14.55 -2.19 5.15
N VAL A 71 13.31 -2.00 4.67
CA VAL A 71 12.96 -2.05 3.24
C VAL A 71 13.65 -0.95 2.44
N HIS A 72 13.74 0.27 2.98
CA HIS A 72 14.40 1.40 2.31
C HIS A 72 15.92 1.34 2.37
N LYS A 73 16.48 0.66 3.37
CA LYS A 73 17.93 0.44 3.52
C LYS A 73 18.38 -0.91 2.97
N TYR A 74 17.46 -1.71 2.42
CA TYR A 74 17.79 -3.03 1.90
C TYR A 74 18.91 -2.91 0.86
N LYS A 75 20.01 -3.62 1.13
CA LYS A 75 21.25 -3.59 0.34
C LYS A 75 21.81 -2.17 0.08
N GLU A 76 21.53 -1.20 0.95
CA GLU A 76 22.02 0.19 0.87
C GLU A 76 21.55 0.99 -0.37
N GLU A 77 20.63 0.45 -1.18
CA GLU A 77 20.25 1.09 -2.46
C GLU A 77 18.76 1.45 -2.58
N GLY A 78 17.94 1.02 -1.62
CA GLY A 78 16.50 1.30 -1.53
C GLY A 78 15.67 0.83 -2.72
N PRO A 79 14.34 0.95 -2.65
CA PRO A 79 13.47 0.55 -3.73
C PRO A 79 13.62 1.48 -4.95
N LYS A 80 13.62 0.89 -6.15
CA LYS A 80 13.52 1.62 -7.44
C LYS A 80 12.13 2.23 -7.61
N PHE A 81 11.10 1.47 -7.24
CA PHE A 81 9.71 1.82 -7.44
C PHE A 81 8.90 1.38 -6.23
N ILE A 82 7.84 2.14 -5.92
CA ILE A 82 6.81 1.72 -4.98
C ILE A 82 5.49 1.77 -5.72
N LYS A 83 4.72 0.68 -5.63
CA LYS A 83 3.40 0.52 -6.24
C LYS A 83 2.39 0.11 -5.19
N PHE A 84 1.12 0.21 -5.55
CA PHE A 84 -0.03 -0.09 -4.70
C PHE A 84 -1.05 -0.94 -5.45
N THR A 85 -1.98 -1.53 -4.72
CA THR A 85 -3.11 -2.31 -5.28
C THR A 85 -4.44 -1.67 -4.90
N GLU A 86 -5.52 -2.12 -5.55
CA GLU A 86 -6.89 -1.75 -5.15
C GLU A 86 -7.27 -2.35 -3.79
N GLU A 87 -6.63 -3.46 -3.42
CA GLU A 87 -6.79 -4.18 -2.15
C GLU A 87 -5.95 -3.59 -1.01
N HIS A 88 -5.28 -2.45 -1.25
CA HIS A 88 -4.54 -1.66 -0.25
C HIS A 88 -3.25 -2.31 0.27
N GLU A 89 -2.60 -3.15 -0.54
CA GLU A 89 -1.20 -3.54 -0.38
C GLU A 89 -0.25 -2.53 -1.03
N TRP A 90 1.01 -2.53 -0.58
CA TRP A 90 2.11 -1.85 -1.24
C TRP A 90 3.19 -2.84 -1.66
N VAL A 91 3.93 -2.48 -2.71
CA VAL A 91 5.01 -3.28 -3.31
C VAL A 91 6.23 -2.40 -3.51
N ALA A 92 7.33 -2.70 -2.83
CA ALA A 92 8.59 -1.98 -2.99
C ALA A 92 9.56 -2.81 -3.85
N PHE A 93 9.76 -2.38 -5.09
CA PHE A 93 10.62 -3.06 -6.06
C PHE A 93 12.09 -2.74 -5.81
N GLN A 94 12.87 -3.76 -5.48
CA GLN A 94 14.30 -3.64 -5.21
C GLN A 94 15.13 -3.80 -6.50
N ARG A 95 16.42 -3.49 -6.40
CA ARG A 95 17.33 -3.53 -7.56
C ARG A 95 17.77 -4.94 -7.97
N ASP A 96 17.57 -5.93 -7.10
CA ASP A 96 17.96 -7.33 -7.28
C ASP A 96 16.80 -8.21 -7.77
N ASP A 97 15.78 -7.61 -8.39
CA ASP A 97 14.52 -8.24 -8.80
C ASP A 97 13.80 -8.97 -7.67
N SER A 98 13.96 -8.50 -6.42
CA SER A 98 13.06 -8.86 -5.32
C SER A 98 12.09 -7.71 -5.04
N VAL A 99 10.97 -8.02 -4.42
CA VAL A 99 10.03 -7.03 -3.90
C VAL A 99 9.76 -7.28 -2.44
N PHE A 100 9.46 -6.22 -1.70
CA PHE A 100 8.82 -6.33 -0.39
C PHE A 100 7.34 -5.99 -0.54
N VAL A 101 6.50 -6.76 0.14
CA VAL A 101 5.05 -6.58 0.16
C VAL A 101 4.60 -6.31 1.59
N GLY A 102 3.64 -5.39 1.76
CA GLY A 102 2.97 -5.14 3.03
C GLY A 102 1.63 -4.45 2.83
N ILE A 103 0.96 -4.05 3.92
CA ILE A 103 -0.31 -3.30 3.84
C ILE A 103 -0.08 -1.80 3.99
N THR A 104 -0.91 -0.98 3.34
CA THR A 104 -0.79 0.48 3.40
C THR A 104 -1.23 1.05 4.75
N GLN A 105 -0.85 2.31 5.01
CA GLN A 105 -1.34 3.06 6.18
C GLN A 105 -2.88 3.07 6.26
N TYR A 106 -3.55 3.25 5.12
CA TYR A 106 -5.01 3.23 5.04
C TYR A 106 -5.59 1.88 5.50
N ALA A 107 -5.06 0.77 4.99
CA ALA A 107 -5.49 -0.58 5.38
C ALA A 107 -5.29 -0.83 6.88
N SER A 108 -4.13 -0.44 7.41
CA SER A 108 -3.80 -0.58 8.83
C SER A 108 -4.75 0.21 9.74
N GLU A 109 -5.07 1.45 9.39
CA GLU A 109 -6.03 2.27 10.13
C GLU A 109 -7.45 1.70 10.07
N ALA A 110 -7.87 1.18 8.91
CA ALA A 110 -9.17 0.56 8.72
C ALA A 110 -9.32 -0.73 9.53
N LEU A 111 -8.27 -1.55 9.59
CA LEU A 111 -8.21 -2.78 10.38
C LEU A 111 -8.32 -2.48 11.90
N GLY A 112 -7.68 -1.40 12.34
CA GLY A 112 -7.44 -1.12 13.76
C GLY A 112 -6.21 -1.86 14.28
N GLU A 113 -6.04 -1.87 15.61
CA GLU A 113 -4.85 -2.43 16.25
C GLU A 113 -4.72 -3.93 16.00
N ALA A 114 -3.66 -4.31 15.29
CA ALA A 114 -3.38 -5.69 14.91
C ALA A 114 -3.00 -6.52 16.15
N THR A 115 -3.61 -7.69 16.24
CA THR A 115 -3.41 -8.67 17.32
C THR A 115 -2.80 -9.97 16.83
N PHE A 116 -2.86 -10.24 15.52
CA PHE A 116 -2.28 -11.43 14.91
C PHE A 116 -1.92 -11.16 13.45
N VAL A 117 -0.84 -11.79 12.97
CA VAL A 117 -0.41 -11.79 11.57
C VAL A 117 -0.10 -13.23 11.20
N GLU A 118 -0.75 -13.74 10.17
CA GLU A 118 -0.40 -14.99 9.50
C GLU A 118 0.59 -14.68 8.40
N LEU A 119 1.80 -15.24 8.51
CA LEU A 119 2.86 -15.11 7.53
C LEU A 119 2.85 -16.31 6.57
N PRO A 120 3.28 -16.12 5.31
CA PRO A 120 3.40 -17.21 4.36
C PRO A 120 4.66 -18.06 4.63
N GLU A 121 4.83 -19.17 3.90
CA GLU A 121 6.01 -20.02 4.03
C GLU A 121 7.15 -19.58 3.09
N VAL A 122 8.38 -19.53 3.61
CA VAL A 122 9.58 -19.30 2.78
C VAL A 122 9.80 -20.51 1.86
N GLY A 123 10.01 -20.24 0.57
CA GLY A 123 10.16 -21.24 -0.51
C GLY A 123 8.85 -21.52 -1.26
N GLU A 124 7.73 -20.95 -0.83
CA GLU A 124 6.46 -21.03 -1.55
C GLU A 124 6.51 -20.23 -2.85
N THR A 125 6.01 -20.80 -3.94
CA THR A 125 5.75 -20.07 -5.19
C THR A 125 4.33 -19.53 -5.17
N VAL A 126 4.19 -18.24 -5.46
CA VAL A 126 2.91 -17.53 -5.44
C VAL A 126 2.61 -16.90 -6.78
N GLU A 127 1.34 -16.90 -7.15
CA GLU A 127 0.81 -16.21 -8.34
C GLU A 127 0.17 -14.87 -7.98
N VAL A 128 -0.04 -14.01 -8.98
CA VAL A 128 -0.74 -12.72 -8.77
C VAL A 128 -2.17 -12.97 -8.27
N GLY A 129 -2.52 -12.31 -7.17
CA GLY A 129 -3.83 -12.42 -6.51
C GLY A 129 -3.98 -13.66 -5.64
N GLU A 130 -2.92 -14.46 -5.43
CA GLU A 130 -2.92 -15.54 -4.46
C GLU A 130 -2.78 -15.00 -3.03
N SER A 131 -3.48 -15.60 -2.07
CA SER A 131 -3.39 -15.17 -0.67
C SER A 131 -2.04 -15.61 -0.09
N ILE A 132 -1.35 -14.68 0.57
CA ILE A 132 -0.03 -14.90 1.19
C ILE A 132 -0.07 -14.71 2.70
N GLY A 133 -1.26 -14.77 3.29
CA GLY A 133 -1.47 -14.63 4.74
C GLY A 133 -2.61 -13.68 5.08
N SER A 134 -2.64 -13.26 6.33
CA SER A 134 -3.72 -12.43 6.88
C SER A 134 -3.26 -11.55 8.04
N VAL A 135 -3.96 -10.44 8.27
CA VAL A 135 -3.82 -9.61 9.49
C VAL A 135 -5.15 -9.56 10.20
N GLU A 136 -5.14 -9.82 11.50
CA GLU A 136 -6.32 -9.76 12.36
C GLU A 136 -6.17 -8.71 13.46
N SER A 137 -7.29 -8.06 13.77
CA SER A 137 -7.49 -7.23 14.94
C SER A 137 -8.68 -7.75 15.75
N VAL A 138 -8.95 -7.10 16.89
CA VAL A 138 -10.16 -7.35 17.68
C VAL A 138 -11.45 -7.00 16.90
N LYS A 139 -11.34 -6.24 15.81
CA LYS A 139 -12.50 -5.70 15.06
C LYS A 139 -12.72 -6.39 13.72
N SER A 140 -11.65 -6.82 13.07
CA SER A 140 -11.68 -7.29 11.69
C SER A 140 -10.52 -8.24 11.40
N ALA A 141 -10.65 -9.03 10.35
CA ALA A 141 -9.58 -9.82 9.76
C ALA A 141 -9.52 -9.51 8.25
N SER A 142 -8.32 -9.45 7.69
CA SER A 142 -8.10 -9.24 6.27
C SER A 142 -7.11 -10.24 5.74
N GLU A 143 -7.44 -10.87 4.63
CA GLU A 143 -6.44 -11.57 3.80
C GLU A 143 -5.52 -10.54 3.14
N ILE A 144 -4.29 -10.96 2.85
CA ILE A 144 -3.27 -10.22 2.11
C ILE A 144 -3.00 -10.99 0.84
N TYR A 145 -3.06 -10.32 -0.31
CA TYR A 145 -2.82 -10.97 -1.59
C TYR A 145 -1.44 -10.62 -2.16
N SER A 146 -0.83 -11.57 -2.86
CA SER A 146 0.40 -11.31 -3.59
C SER A 146 0.09 -10.43 -4.80
N PRO A 147 0.70 -9.25 -4.91
CA PRO A 147 0.51 -8.37 -6.06
C PRO A 147 1.38 -8.77 -7.26
N VAL A 148 2.30 -9.71 -7.07
CA VAL A 148 3.28 -10.18 -8.06
C VAL A 148 3.41 -11.70 -8.03
N ALA A 149 3.86 -12.31 -9.12
CA ALA A 149 4.22 -13.72 -9.13
C ALA A 149 5.71 -13.90 -8.81
N GLY A 150 6.05 -14.96 -8.06
CA GLY A 150 7.43 -15.24 -7.67
C GLY A 150 7.57 -16.30 -6.59
N GLU A 151 8.74 -16.34 -5.98
CA GLU A 151 9.06 -17.22 -4.84
C GLU A 151 9.24 -16.39 -3.57
N ILE A 152 8.62 -16.79 -2.47
CA ILE A 152 8.82 -16.15 -1.16
C ILE A 152 10.21 -16.51 -0.64
N VAL A 153 11.07 -15.51 -0.49
CA VAL A 153 12.46 -15.71 -0.06
C VAL A 153 12.73 -15.27 1.37
N ALA A 154 11.86 -14.46 1.96
CA ALA A 154 11.90 -14.10 3.36
C ALA A 154 10.52 -13.64 3.85
N VAL A 155 10.30 -13.73 5.16
CA VAL A 155 9.13 -13.19 5.86
C VAL A 155 9.59 -12.42 7.10
N ASN A 156 8.74 -11.53 7.60
CA ASN A 156 9.07 -10.74 8.78
C ASN A 156 8.58 -11.42 10.07
N GLU A 157 9.39 -12.34 10.58
CA GLU A 157 9.10 -13.11 11.81
C GLU A 157 8.83 -12.20 13.04
N GLU A 158 9.27 -10.94 13.03
CA GLU A 158 8.97 -10.00 14.13
C GLU A 158 7.45 -9.80 14.29
N LEU A 159 6.67 -9.90 13.21
CA LEU A 159 5.22 -9.73 13.20
C LEU A 159 4.47 -10.80 14.01
N GLU A 160 5.03 -11.99 14.19
CA GLU A 160 4.43 -13.04 15.03
C GLU A 160 4.40 -12.63 16.50
N SER A 161 5.47 -11.96 16.95
CA SER A 161 5.63 -11.54 18.35
C SER A 161 5.21 -10.09 18.61
N ARG A 162 5.19 -9.26 17.56
CA ARG A 162 4.83 -7.83 17.61
C ARG A 162 3.92 -7.44 16.43
N PRO A 163 2.68 -7.95 16.37
CA PRO A 163 1.75 -7.65 15.29
C PRO A 163 1.39 -6.16 15.21
N GLN A 164 1.50 -5.41 16.31
CA GLN A 164 1.25 -3.96 16.36
C GLN A 164 2.19 -3.15 15.46
N LEU A 165 3.30 -3.74 15.01
CA LEU A 165 4.18 -3.12 14.04
C LEU A 165 3.44 -2.75 12.74
N ILE A 166 2.41 -3.52 12.36
CA ILE A 166 1.49 -3.21 11.26
C ILE A 166 0.84 -1.83 11.42
N ASN A 167 0.60 -1.38 12.65
CA ASN A 167 0.06 -0.05 12.94
C ASN A 167 1.14 1.01 13.10
N ASP A 168 2.29 0.66 13.67
CA ASP A 168 3.37 1.61 13.96
C ASP A 168 4.13 2.06 12.71
N ASP A 169 4.41 1.14 11.79
CA ASP A 169 5.19 1.41 10.57
C ASP A 169 4.77 0.51 9.37
N PRO A 170 3.48 0.59 8.94
CA PRO A 170 2.87 -0.31 7.94
C PRO A 170 3.64 -0.37 6.62
N MET A 171 4.21 0.76 6.21
CA MET A 171 4.90 0.93 4.93
C MET A 171 6.43 0.93 5.07
N GLY A 172 6.94 0.44 6.20
CA GLY A 172 8.36 0.38 6.51
C GLY A 172 8.76 -0.96 7.11
N ASN A 173 8.96 -0.98 8.43
CA ASN A 173 9.42 -2.18 9.13
C ASN A 173 8.34 -3.27 9.27
N ALA A 174 7.08 -2.98 8.95
CA ALA A 174 6.00 -3.95 8.96
C ALA A 174 5.76 -4.66 7.61
N TRP A 175 6.80 -4.79 6.78
CA TRP A 175 6.74 -5.64 5.59
C TRP A 175 6.39 -7.08 5.99
N ILE A 176 5.66 -7.79 5.14
CA ILE A 176 5.11 -9.12 5.43
C ILE A 176 5.94 -10.21 4.73
N ALA A 177 6.15 -10.05 3.42
CA ALA A 177 6.89 -11.00 2.61
C ALA A 177 7.89 -10.29 1.70
N GLN A 178 9.02 -10.96 1.45
CA GLN A 178 9.95 -10.64 0.38
C GLN A 178 9.81 -11.70 -0.70
N ILE A 179 9.53 -11.27 -1.93
CA ILE A 179 9.27 -12.16 -3.06
C ILE A 179 10.36 -11.94 -4.11
N LYS A 180 11.00 -13.02 -4.55
CA LYS A 180 11.90 -13.02 -5.70
C LYS A 180 11.05 -13.18 -6.96
N LEU A 181 11.14 -12.19 -7.85
CA LEU A 181 10.34 -12.17 -9.08
C LEU A 181 10.86 -13.20 -10.10
N ASN A 182 9.93 -13.77 -10.86
CA ASN A 182 10.22 -14.63 -12.00
C ASN A 182 10.63 -13.84 -13.26
N GLU A 183 10.34 -12.55 -13.28
CA GLU A 183 10.62 -11.61 -14.38
C GLU A 183 11.35 -10.36 -13.84
N PRO A 184 12.06 -9.59 -14.69
CA PRO A 184 12.73 -8.36 -14.26
C PRO A 184 11.75 -7.37 -13.62
N ALA A 185 12.20 -6.68 -12.56
CA ALA A 185 11.38 -5.72 -11.82
C ALA A 185 10.79 -4.61 -12.71
N GLU A 186 11.54 -4.14 -13.72
CA GLU A 186 11.10 -3.11 -14.67
C GLU A 186 9.96 -3.58 -15.59
N VAL A 187 9.77 -4.89 -15.76
CA VAL A 187 8.64 -5.42 -16.51
C VAL A 187 7.42 -5.48 -15.60
N VAL A 188 7.57 -6.08 -14.42
CA VAL A 188 6.48 -6.32 -13.48
C VAL A 188 5.88 -5.00 -12.97
N GLU A 189 6.69 -3.97 -12.69
CA GLU A 189 6.19 -2.68 -12.18
C GLU A 189 5.19 -1.96 -13.12
N THR A 190 5.23 -2.30 -14.41
CA THR A 190 4.38 -1.69 -15.46
C THR A 190 3.01 -2.36 -15.61
N GLN A 191 2.73 -3.42 -14.85
CA GLN A 191 1.44 -4.12 -14.90
C GLN A 191 0.28 -3.19 -14.52
N GLU A 192 -0.83 -3.28 -15.26
CA GLU A 192 -1.99 -2.38 -15.09
C GLU A 192 -2.67 -2.49 -13.71
N SER A 193 -2.56 -3.65 -13.06
CA SER A 193 -3.07 -3.88 -11.70
C SER A 193 -2.28 -3.17 -10.62
N LEU A 194 -1.09 -2.63 -10.94
CA LEU A 194 -0.23 -1.92 -10.01
C LEU A 194 -0.41 -0.42 -10.19
N LEU A 195 -0.91 0.21 -9.14
CA LEU A 195 -1.18 1.64 -9.08
C LEU A 195 0.11 2.38 -8.68
N ASN A 196 0.35 3.52 -9.32
CA ASN A 196 1.28 4.50 -8.79
C ASN A 196 0.63 5.30 -7.65
N GLU A 197 1.42 6.13 -6.98
CA GLU A 197 1.00 6.97 -5.85
C GLU A 197 -0.25 7.81 -6.16
N THR A 198 -0.26 8.54 -7.28
CA THR A 198 -1.38 9.40 -7.68
C THR A 198 -2.65 8.59 -7.96
N GLN A 199 -2.53 7.44 -8.63
CA GLN A 199 -3.67 6.56 -8.89
C GLN A 199 -4.27 5.99 -7.60
N TYR A 200 -3.42 5.63 -6.64
CA TYR A 200 -3.89 5.15 -5.35
C TYR A 200 -4.56 6.26 -4.53
N GLU A 201 -4.06 7.50 -4.57
CA GLU A 201 -4.75 8.64 -3.96
C GLU A 201 -6.14 8.88 -4.54
N GLU A 202 -6.26 8.84 -5.87
CA GLU A 202 -7.55 8.96 -6.56
C GLU A 202 -8.51 7.84 -6.14
N LEU A 203 -8.00 6.61 -5.95
CA LEU A 203 -8.77 5.49 -5.42
C LEU A 203 -9.29 5.78 -4.01
N LEU A 204 -8.46 6.34 -3.12
CA LEU A 204 -8.85 6.67 -1.75
C LEU A 204 -9.88 7.79 -1.68
N ASP A 205 -9.78 8.81 -2.53
CA ASP A 205 -10.73 9.94 -2.56
C ASP A 205 -12.11 9.53 -3.14
N SER A 206 -12.15 8.45 -3.92
CA SER A 206 -13.37 7.96 -4.57
C SER A 206 -14.26 7.07 -3.69
N ASN A 207 -13.75 6.62 -2.52
CA ASN A 207 -14.41 5.67 -1.61
C ASN A 207 -14.76 6.29 -0.26
#